data_AF-A0A1L8CKI0-F1
#
_entry.id   AF-A0A1L8CKI0-F1
#
_cell.length_a   1.000
_cell.length_b   1.000
_cell.length_c   1.000
_cell.angle_alpha   90.00
_cell.angle_beta   90.00
_cell.angle_gamma   90.00
#
_symmetry.space_group_name_H-M   'P 1'
#
loop_
_entity.id
_entity.type
_entity.pdbx_description
1 polymer ?
#
loop_
_entity_poly.entity_id
_entity_poly.type
_entity_poly.pdbx_seq_one_letter_code
_entity_poly.pdbx_strand_id
1 'polypeptide(L)'
;MNNRKLTTVKIHIYPQKNNWHPACSVSIMGPDSVIQIGTEAIKMVLMISLPMLLVALVVGIAISLFQAVTQIQEMTLTFVPKIIAVFVAMIVAAPWMTERMVSFTKNLFSMIPTLTQ
;
A
#
# COMPACT_ATOMS: atom_id res chain seq x y z
N MET A 1 60.27 -18.39 -35.39
CA MET A 1 58.94 -18.88 -35.83
C MET A 1 58.72 -20.24 -35.19
N ASN A 2 57.65 -20.54 -34.47
CA ASN A 2 56.28 -20.06 -34.59
C ASN A 2 55.59 -20.14 -33.22
N ASN A 3 54.65 -19.24 -33.02
CA ASN A 3 54.22 -18.70 -31.75
C ASN A 3 53.43 -19.67 -30.89
N ARG A 4 53.74 -19.61 -29.59
CA ARG A 4 52.95 -20.21 -28.53
C ARG A 4 51.53 -19.65 -28.54
N LYS A 5 50.59 -20.55 -28.26
CA LYS A 5 49.33 -20.33 -27.55
C LYS A 5 48.53 -19.09 -27.98
N LEU A 6 47.57 -19.23 -28.88
CA LEU A 6 46.42 -18.29 -29.03
C LEU A 6 45.36 -18.80 -30.02
N THR A 7 44.98 -20.08 -29.91
CA THR A 7 43.81 -20.63 -30.63
C THR A 7 42.84 -21.32 -29.67
N THR A 8 42.54 -20.65 -28.57
CA THR A 8 41.40 -20.99 -27.71
C THR A 8 40.58 -19.73 -27.47
N VAL A 9 40.17 -19.08 -28.56
CA VAL A 9 38.97 -18.25 -28.57
C VAL A 9 37.86 -19.16 -29.07
N LYS A 10 37.47 -20.13 -28.23
CA LYS A 10 36.16 -20.74 -28.33
C LYS A 10 35.20 -19.70 -27.74
N ILE A 11 34.70 -18.79 -28.57
CA ILE A 11 33.36 -18.21 -28.37
C ILE A 11 32.39 -19.37 -28.61
N HIS A 12 32.39 -20.28 -27.65
CA HIS A 12 31.50 -21.40 -27.57
C HIS A 12 30.56 -21.03 -26.46
N ILE A 13 29.46 -20.43 -26.89
CA ILE A 13 28.21 -20.29 -26.15
C ILE A 13 28.13 -21.41 -25.11
N TYR A 14 28.04 -21.01 -23.84
CA TYR A 14 28.07 -21.90 -22.67
C TYR A 14 27.31 -23.22 -22.91
N PRO A 15 27.94 -24.38 -22.67
CA PRO A 15 27.23 -25.65 -22.67
C PRO A 15 26.29 -25.71 -21.46
N GLN A 16 25.02 -26.06 -21.72
CA GLN A 16 23.99 -26.36 -20.71
C GLN A 16 24.42 -27.59 -19.89
N LYS A 17 25.13 -27.34 -18.78
CA LYS A 17 25.58 -28.34 -17.81
C LYS A 17 24.41 -28.77 -16.93
N ASN A 18 23.68 -29.76 -17.43
CA ASN A 18 22.90 -30.84 -16.81
C ASN A 18 22.99 -31.20 -15.30
N ASN A 19 23.50 -30.39 -14.36
CA ASN A 19 23.27 -30.59 -12.91
C ASN A 19 23.71 -29.39 -12.05
N TRP A 20 22.95 -28.29 -12.04
CA TRP A 20 23.17 -27.21 -11.08
C TRP A 20 21.95 -27.12 -10.16
N HIS A 21 22.19 -27.23 -8.86
CA HIS A 21 21.18 -27.00 -7.82
C HIS A 21 20.38 -25.71 -8.07
N PRO A 22 19.09 -25.65 -7.72
CA PRO A 22 18.22 -24.49 -7.93
C PRO A 22 18.56 -23.40 -6.91
N ALA A 23 19.64 -22.64 -7.09
CA ALA A 23 20.02 -21.60 -6.12
C ALA A 23 19.45 -20.21 -6.42
N CYS A 24 18.82 -20.01 -7.59
CA CYS A 24 18.00 -18.81 -7.83
C CYS A 24 17.09 -19.05 -9.04
N SER A 25 16.10 -19.94 -8.88
CA SER A 25 14.89 -19.83 -9.69
C SER A 25 14.15 -18.62 -9.14
N VAL A 26 14.42 -17.42 -9.68
CA VAL A 26 13.52 -16.29 -9.52
C VAL A 26 12.20 -16.71 -10.16
N SER A 27 11.35 -17.32 -9.34
CA SER A 27 9.97 -17.58 -9.67
C SER A 27 9.32 -16.21 -9.82
N ILE A 28 9.22 -15.76 -11.07
CA ILE A 28 8.45 -14.59 -11.40
C ILE A 28 7.05 -14.83 -10.85
N MET A 29 6.59 -13.87 -10.05
CA MET A 29 5.25 -13.84 -9.46
C MET A 29 4.25 -14.08 -10.59
N GLY A 30 3.48 -15.17 -10.51
CA GLY A 30 2.48 -15.48 -11.53
C GLY A 30 1.43 -14.37 -11.61
N PRO A 31 0.76 -14.21 -12.77
CA PRO A 31 -0.31 -13.22 -12.93
C PRO A 31 -1.42 -13.38 -11.87
N ASP A 32 -1.66 -14.60 -11.38
CA ASP A 32 -2.64 -14.85 -10.33
C ASP A 32 -2.23 -14.23 -8.98
N SER A 33 -0.94 -14.26 -8.64
CA SER A 33 -0.42 -13.69 -7.39
C SER A 33 -0.54 -12.17 -7.34
N VAL A 34 -0.27 -11.49 -8.46
CA VAL A 34 -0.45 -10.03 -8.55
C VAL A 34 -1.92 -9.63 -8.48
N ILE A 35 -2.82 -10.40 -9.09
CA ILE A 35 -4.28 -10.17 -9.00
C ILE A 35 -4.77 -10.38 -7.56
N GLN A 36 -4.26 -11.38 -6.85
CA GLN A 36 -4.63 -11.66 -5.46
C GLN A 36 -4.23 -10.50 -4.53
N ILE A 37 -2.99 -10.02 -4.63
CA ILE A 37 -2.51 -8.86 -3.84
C ILE A 37 -3.33 -7.61 -4.18
N GLY A 38 -3.64 -7.38 -5.46
CA GLY A 38 -4.48 -6.27 -5.89
C GLY A 38 -5.90 -6.32 -5.32
N THR A 39 -6.51 -7.51 -5.30
CA THR A 39 -7.84 -7.74 -4.71
C THR A 39 -7.84 -7.46 -3.21
N GLU A 40 -6.80 -7.92 -2.51
CA GLU A 40 -6.66 -7.68 -1.08
C GLU A 40 -6.46 -6.19 -0.77
N ALA A 41 -5.68 -5.47 -1.59
CA ALA A 41 -5.52 -4.03 -1.48
C ALA A 41 -6.84 -3.28 -1.66
N ILE A 42 -7.63 -3.61 -2.68
CA ILE A 42 -8.96 -3.01 -2.90
C ILE A 42 -9.89 -3.30 -1.71
N LYS A 43 -9.90 -4.55 -1.21
CA LYS A 43 -10.69 -4.92 -0.04
C LYS A 43 -10.28 -4.16 1.21
N MET A 44 -8.99 -3.93 1.42
CA MET A 44 -8.45 -3.14 2.52
C MET A 44 -8.91 -1.68 2.41
N VAL A 45 -8.79 -1.06 1.23
CA VAL A 45 -9.25 0.32 1.00
C VAL A 45 -10.77 0.43 1.21
N LEU A 46 -11.55 -0.55 0.75
CA LEU A 46 -12.99 -0.58 0.95
C LEU A 46 -13.34 -0.69 2.45
N MET A 47 -12.66 -1.57 3.18
CA MET A 47 -12.84 -1.70 4.64
C MET A 47 -12.43 -0.44 5.39
N ILE A 48 -11.41 0.29 4.94
CA ILE A 48 -10.96 1.56 5.54
C ILE A 48 -11.97 2.68 5.25
N SER A 49 -12.38 2.82 3.99
CA SER A 49 -13.23 3.94 3.55
C SER A 49 -14.66 3.88 4.12
N LEU A 50 -15.23 2.70 4.32
CA LEU A 50 -16.63 2.53 4.73
C LEU A 50 -16.95 3.18 6.10
N PRO A 51 -16.25 2.86 7.21
CA PRO A 51 -16.48 3.53 8.48
C PRO A 51 -15.94 4.97 8.50
N MET A 52 -14.87 5.26 7.75
CA MET A 52 -14.34 6.62 7.66
C MET A 52 -15.35 7.59 7.03
N LEU A 53 -16.03 7.15 5.96
CA LEU A 53 -17.06 7.92 5.29
C LEU A 53 -18.30 8.10 6.18
N LEU A 54 -18.69 7.08 6.93
CA LEU A 54 -19.81 7.14 7.87
C LEU A 54 -19.52 8.14 9.00
N VAL A 55 -18.33 8.08 9.61
CA VAL A 55 -17.91 9.04 10.64
C VAL A 55 -17.84 10.46 10.08
N ALA A 56 -17.24 10.65 8.91
CA ALA A 56 -17.15 11.95 8.26
C ALA A 56 -18.53 12.53 7.93
N LEU A 57 -19.47 11.69 7.50
CA LEU A 57 -20.85 12.08 7.23
C LEU A 57 -21.58 12.50 8.50
N VAL A 58 -21.50 11.71 9.57
CA VAL A 58 -22.15 12.03 10.85
C VAL A 58 -21.60 13.34 11.43
N VAL A 59 -20.28 13.49 11.45
CA VAL A 59 -19.62 14.70 11.96
C VAL A 59 -19.94 15.91 11.07
N GLY A 60 -19.89 15.76 9.74
CA GLY A 60 -20.21 16.81 8.79
C GLY A 60 -21.67 17.28 8.90
N ILE A 61 -22.61 16.36 9.11
CA ILE A 61 -24.02 16.68 9.36
C ILE A 61 -24.19 17.41 10.69
N ALA A 62 -23.55 16.91 11.77
CA ALA A 62 -23.65 17.56 13.08
C ALA A 62 -23.16 19.02 13.01
N ILE A 63 -21.99 19.26 12.41
CA ILE A 63 -21.41 20.61 12.32
C ILE A 63 -22.28 21.53 11.44
N SER A 64 -22.76 21.04 10.29
CA SER A 64 -23.60 21.86 9.40
C SER A 64 -24.95 22.20 10.04
N LEU A 65 -25.50 21.30 10.86
CA LEU A 65 -26.71 21.56 11.64
C LEU A 65 -26.46 22.58 12.77
N PHE A 66 -25.37 22.45 13.53
CA PHE A 66 -25.02 23.40 14.58
C PHE A 66 -24.81 24.82 14.05
N GLN A 67 -24.19 24.94 12.87
CA GLN A 67 -24.03 26.21 12.17
C GLN A 67 -25.39 26.80 11.73
N ALA A 68 -26.33 25.96 11.26
CA ALA A 68 -27.64 26.41 10.81
C ALA A 68 -28.58 26.82 11.97
N VAL A 69 -28.58 26.07 13.07
CA VAL A 69 -29.51 26.26 14.22
C VAL A 69 -29.21 27.54 15.00
N THR A 70 -27.95 27.97 15.09
CA THR A 70 -27.56 29.15 15.86
C THR A 70 -27.73 30.48 15.11
N GLN A 71 -28.09 30.44 13.82
CA GLN A 71 -28.34 31.61 12.97
C GLN A 71 -27.25 32.71 12.95
N ILE A 72 -26.03 32.44 13.43
CA ILE A 72 -24.91 33.39 13.34
C ILE A 72 -24.20 33.20 12.00
N GLN A 73 -24.53 34.06 11.03
CA GLN A 73 -23.91 34.12 9.69
C GLN A 73 -22.73 35.10 9.63
N GLU A 74 -22.09 35.39 10.76
CA GLU A 74 -20.84 36.16 10.78
C GLU A 74 -19.70 35.29 10.23
N MET A 75 -19.14 35.70 9.09
CA MET A 75 -18.16 34.92 8.31
C MET A 75 -16.88 34.60 9.11
N THR A 76 -16.55 35.40 10.13
CA THR A 76 -15.35 35.23 10.97
C THR A 76 -15.57 34.29 12.16
N LEU A 77 -16.75 34.32 12.79
CA LEU A 77 -17.07 33.52 13.98
C LEU A 77 -17.35 32.06 13.62
N THR A 78 -17.85 31.80 12.42
CA THR A 78 -18.11 30.45 11.90
C THR A 78 -16.85 29.72 11.41
N PHE A 79 -15.75 30.44 11.17
CA PHE A 79 -14.51 29.86 10.64
C PHE A 79 -13.74 29.03 11.69
N VAL A 80 -13.61 29.56 12.91
CA VAL A 80 -12.81 28.93 13.98
C VAL A 80 -13.42 27.60 14.47
N PRO A 81 -14.73 27.53 14.83
CA PRO A 81 -15.35 26.29 15.28
C PRO A 81 -15.27 25.19 14.22
N LYS A 82 -15.37 25.55 12.93
CA LYS A 82 -15.30 24.61 11.81
C LYS A 82 -13.91 23.97 11.69
N ILE A 83 -12.83 24.74 11.83
CA ILE A 83 -11.46 24.20 11.81
C ILE A 83 -11.23 23.25 12.97
N ILE A 84 -11.62 23.63 14.19
CA ILE A 84 -11.45 22.80 15.39
C ILE A 84 -12.20 21.48 15.22
N ALA A 85 -13.44 21.53 14.72
CA ALA A 85 -14.26 20.34 14.52
C ALA A 85 -13.64 19.37 13.50
N VAL A 86 -13.11 19.87 12.38
CA VAL A 86 -12.39 19.03 11.39
C VAL A 86 -11.09 18.46 11.98
N PHE A 87 -10.36 19.25 12.76
CA PHE A 87 -9.14 18.79 13.43
C PHE A 87 -9.42 17.62 14.39
N VAL A 88 -10.45 17.76 15.24
CA VAL A 88 -10.86 16.69 16.16
C VAL A 88 -11.29 15.44 15.39
N ALA A 89 -12.08 15.60 14.33
CA ALA A 89 -12.50 14.48 13.49
C ALA A 89 -11.30 13.74 12.88
N MET A 90 -10.29 14.47 12.39
CA MET A 90 -9.07 13.91 11.83
C MET A 90 -8.24 13.16 12.88
N ILE A 91 -8.08 13.73 14.08
CA ILE A 91 -7.33 13.09 15.18
C ILE A 91 -7.99 11.77 15.60
N VAL A 92 -9.32 11.74 15.68
CA VAL A 92 -10.06 10.52 16.04
C VAL A 92 -9.93 9.44 14.95
N ALA A 93 -9.92 9.84 13.67
CA ALA A 93 -9.78 8.90 12.54
C ALA A 93 -8.34 8.39 12.34
N ALA A 94 -7.33 9.15 12.77
CA ALA A 94 -5.92 8.86 12.54
C ALA A 94 -5.43 7.49 13.06
N PRO A 95 -5.61 7.09 14.34
CA PRO A 95 -5.02 5.86 14.88
C PRO A 95 -5.52 4.61 14.15
N TRP A 96 -6.80 4.58 13.80
CA TRP A 96 -7.43 3.44 13.14
C TRP A 96 -6.95 3.28 11.70
N MET A 97 -6.78 4.38 10.94
CA MET A 97 -6.23 4.34 9.60
C MET A 97 -4.78 3.82 9.60
N THR A 98 -3.97 4.27 10.56
CA THR A 98 -2.58 3.84 10.71
C THR A 98 -2.47 2.34 11.02
N GLU A 99 -3.32 1.80 11.89
CA GLU A 99 -3.34 0.37 12.21
C GLU A 99 -3.57 -0.50 10.96
N ARG A 100 -4.51 -0.09 10.11
CA ARG A 100 -4.85 -0.82 8.88
C ARG A 100 -3.73 -0.78 7.84
N MET A 101 -3.10 0.38 7.64
CA MET A 101 -1.94 0.49 6.74
C MET A 101 -0.78 -0.37 7.22
N VAL A 102 -0.44 -0.31 8.51
CA VAL A 102 0.66 -1.10 9.08
C VAL A 102 0.37 -2.59 8.98
N SER A 103 -0.87 -3.02 9.23
CA SER A 103 -1.27 -4.42 9.11
C SER A 103 -1.10 -4.95 7.68
N PHE A 104 -1.54 -4.18 6.68
CA PHE A 104 -1.35 -4.54 5.27
C PHE A 104 0.13 -4.60 4.89
N THR A 105 0.92 -3.62 5.30
CA THR A 105 2.37 -3.61 5.06
C THR A 105 3.03 -4.84 5.68
N LYS A 106 2.70 -5.20 6.94
CA LYS A 106 3.19 -6.42 7.59
C LYS A 106 2.80 -7.68 6.82
N ASN A 107 1.57 -7.74 6.30
CA ASN A 107 1.13 -8.88 5.49
C ASN A 107 1.99 -9.01 4.22
N LEU A 108 2.29 -7.91 3.55
CA LEU A 108 3.13 -7.92 2.36
C LEU A 108 4.56 -8.37 2.68
N PHE A 109 5.15 -7.87 3.79
CA PHE A 109 6.46 -8.32 4.24
C PHE A 109 6.49 -9.80 4.62
N SER A 110 5.39 -10.35 5.14
CA SER A 110 5.29 -11.78 5.45
C SER A 110 5.21 -12.69 4.22
N MET A 111 4.79 -12.16 3.07
CA MET A 111 4.77 -12.89 1.80
C MET A 111 6.15 -13.01 1.13
N ILE A 112 7.09 -12.11 1.44
CA ILE A 112 8.45 -12.11 0.87
C ILE A 112 9.24 -13.40 1.17
N PRO A 113 9.35 -13.89 2.42
CA PRO A 113 10.12 -15.10 2.71
C PRO A 113 9.60 -16.34 1.97
N THR A 114 8.29 -16.39 1.69
CA THR A 114 7.63 -17.45 0.93
C THR A 114 8.10 -17.53 -0.53
N LEU A 115 8.70 -16.47 -1.08
CA LEU A 115 9.27 -16.44 -2.43
C LEU A 115 10.76 -16.84 -2.48
N THR A 116 11.39 -16.99 -1.32
CA THR A 116 12.83 -17.27 -1.19
C THR A 116 13.17 -18.65 -0.62
N GLN A 117 12.16 -19.48 -0.32
CA GLN A 117 12.31 -20.91 -0.02
C GLN A 117 11.95 -21.76 -1.25
#